data_AF-A0A938YW99-F1
#
_entry.id   AF-A0A938YW99-F1
#
_cell.length_a   1.000
_cell.length_b   1.000
_cell.length_c   1.000
_cell.angle_alpha   90.00
_cell.angle_beta   90.00
_cell.angle_gamma   90.00
#
_symmetry.space_group_name_H-M   'P 1'
#
loop_
_entity.id
_entity.type
_entity.pdbx_description
1 polymer ?
#
loop_
_entity_poly.entity_id
_entity_poly.type
_entity_poly.pdbx_seq_one_letter_code
_entity_poly.pdbx_strand_id
1 'polypeptide(L)'
;HDHDHGDDGHSHELDPHVWLAPSLAMKQVEAIRDQLSEAYPAKATAFAENAANYLAKLQELHASYEEAFSNPAQNHFVTQHAAFGYLALEYGLTQVPISGLSPSEEPSASRIAELKEFVQETGIQTIYFEENAKDSIARTLASEAGVELAVLNPLEGLTQEQMDNGEDYISIMEQNRDALRKTTDVANDKEIAEAEKEKTVYNGYFEDADVQDRPLSDWAGEWQSVYPFLQDGTLDQVFDYKAKMDKKMTADEYKEYYTTGYQTDVAQIKITDNTMTFIFDDGTKKEANYVYTGKEILNYSAGNRGVRFLFESTDEDAAFKYIQFSDHMIAPSASHHFHIYFGNDSHEALLEEMDHWPTYYPTGMSGLEIAQEMLSH
;
A
#
# COMPACT_ATOMS: atom_id res chain seq x y z
N HIS A 1 -28.45 -34.09 8.69
CA HIS A 1 -27.07 -33.93 9.17
C HIS A 1 -26.29 -33.48 7.96
N ASP A 2 -26.35 -32.16 7.73
CA ASP A 2 -25.62 -31.50 6.67
C ASP A 2 -24.14 -31.50 7.00
N HIS A 3 -23.34 -31.83 5.98
CA HIS A 3 -21.91 -31.66 5.96
C HIS A 3 -21.64 -30.25 5.45
N ASP A 4 -21.26 -29.37 6.38
CA ASP A 4 -20.73 -28.05 6.08
C ASP A 4 -19.28 -28.22 5.64
N HIS A 5 -18.99 -27.94 4.37
CA HIS A 5 -17.64 -27.88 3.84
C HIS A 5 -17.11 -26.48 4.13
N GLY A 6 -16.17 -26.40 5.09
CA GLY A 6 -15.38 -25.20 5.32
C GLY A 6 -14.51 -24.93 4.10
N ASP A 7 -14.79 -23.80 3.46
CA ASP A 7 -13.93 -23.18 2.47
C ASP A 7 -12.84 -22.42 3.24
N ASP A 8 -11.66 -23.01 3.35
CA ASP A 8 -10.47 -22.38 3.93
C ASP A 8 -9.91 -21.35 2.94
N GLY A 9 -10.65 -20.26 2.73
CA GLY A 9 -10.16 -19.07 2.02
C GLY A 9 -9.15 -18.35 2.89
N HIS A 10 -7.87 -18.43 2.53
CA HIS A 10 -6.81 -17.66 3.19
C HIS A 10 -7.07 -16.14 3.03
N SER A 11 -7.63 -15.49 4.05
CA SER A 11 -7.71 -14.03 4.08
C SER A 11 -6.32 -13.47 4.38
N HIS A 12 -5.64 -12.96 3.35
CA HIS A 12 -4.44 -12.16 3.53
C HIS A 12 -4.84 -10.68 3.63
N GLU A 13 -4.28 -9.98 4.61
CA GLU A 13 -4.50 -8.54 4.83
C GLU A 13 -3.89 -7.68 3.70
N LEU A 14 -2.95 -8.25 2.94
CA LEU A 14 -2.19 -7.58 1.89
C LEU A 14 -2.17 -8.43 0.61
N ASP A 15 -2.07 -7.76 -0.53
CA ASP A 15 -1.90 -8.39 -1.85
C ASP A 15 -0.53 -9.13 -1.90
N PRO A 16 -0.49 -10.46 -2.10
CA PRO A 16 0.75 -11.21 -2.13
C PRO A 16 1.45 -11.22 -3.50
N HIS A 17 0.81 -10.75 -4.58
CA HIS A 17 1.17 -11.07 -5.96
C HIS A 17 2.35 -10.27 -6.54
N VAL A 18 3.36 -10.00 -5.71
CA VAL A 18 4.55 -9.21 -6.09
C VAL A 18 5.36 -9.84 -7.22
N TRP A 19 5.31 -11.17 -7.37
CA TRP A 19 6.10 -11.89 -8.40
C TRP A 19 5.63 -11.58 -9.82
N LEU A 20 4.42 -11.04 -10.00
CA LEU A 20 3.91 -10.66 -11.32
C LEU A 20 4.50 -9.35 -11.82
N ALA A 21 5.29 -8.62 -11.03
CA ALA A 21 6.12 -7.53 -11.53
C ALA A 21 7.57 -8.03 -11.71
N PRO A 22 8.12 -8.08 -12.94
CA PRO A 22 9.50 -8.49 -13.16
C PRO A 22 10.54 -7.71 -12.33
N SER A 23 10.30 -6.41 -12.05
CA SER A 23 11.15 -5.61 -11.15
C SER A 23 11.19 -6.18 -9.71
N LEU A 24 10.04 -6.60 -9.19
CA LEU A 24 9.91 -7.17 -7.84
C LEU A 24 10.33 -8.64 -7.80
N ALA A 25 10.12 -9.41 -8.87
CA ALA A 25 10.62 -10.77 -9.00
C ALA A 25 12.16 -10.83 -8.88
N MET A 26 12.88 -9.83 -9.40
CA MET A 26 14.32 -9.69 -9.17
C MET A 26 14.66 -9.58 -7.68
N LYS A 27 13.88 -8.81 -6.91
CA LYS A 27 14.06 -8.69 -5.44
C LYS A 27 13.84 -10.01 -4.72
N GLN A 28 12.87 -10.81 -5.14
CA GLN A 28 12.66 -12.14 -4.59
C GLN A 28 13.87 -13.06 -4.87
N VAL A 29 14.43 -13.03 -6.08
CA VAL A 29 15.63 -13.81 -6.43
C VAL A 29 16.85 -13.37 -5.60
N GLU A 30 17.04 -12.07 -5.42
CA GLU A 30 18.10 -11.52 -4.55
C GLU A 30 17.94 -12.00 -3.10
N ALA A 31 16.73 -11.91 -2.54
CA ALA A 31 16.44 -12.36 -1.18
C ALA A 31 16.66 -13.86 -1.00
N ILE A 32 16.21 -14.69 -1.96
CA ILE A 32 16.43 -16.14 -1.93
C ILE A 32 17.92 -16.47 -2.00
N ARG A 33 18.68 -15.79 -2.88
CA ARG A 33 20.14 -15.95 -2.99
C ARG A 33 20.81 -15.66 -1.64
N ASP A 34 20.45 -14.54 -1.02
CA ASP A 34 21.11 -14.07 0.20
C ASP A 34 20.82 -14.99 1.38
N GLN A 35 19.54 -15.36 1.59
CA GLN A 35 19.15 -16.28 2.67
C GLN A 35 19.73 -17.68 2.48
N LEU A 36 19.76 -18.23 1.25
CA LEU A 36 20.40 -19.52 0.98
C LEU A 36 21.92 -19.46 1.19
N SER A 37 22.56 -18.34 0.85
CA SER A 37 23.99 -18.14 1.05
C SER A 37 24.36 -18.04 2.53
N GLU A 38 23.51 -17.40 3.34
CA GLU A 38 23.66 -17.35 4.80
C GLU A 38 23.47 -18.74 5.43
N ALA A 39 22.40 -19.45 5.05
CA ALA A 39 22.10 -20.79 5.56
C ALA A 39 23.13 -21.85 5.13
N TYR A 40 23.69 -21.72 3.92
CA TYR A 40 24.65 -22.67 3.36
C TYR A 40 25.88 -21.98 2.76
N PRO A 41 26.80 -21.44 3.60
CA PRO A 41 27.94 -20.65 3.12
C PRO A 41 28.86 -21.38 2.14
N ALA A 42 28.99 -22.71 2.26
CA ALA A 42 29.79 -23.53 1.35
C ALA A 42 29.24 -23.58 -0.09
N LYS A 43 27.98 -23.20 -0.30
CA LYS A 43 27.32 -23.14 -1.62
C LYS A 43 27.10 -21.71 -2.12
N ALA A 44 27.50 -20.68 -1.36
CA ALA A 44 27.24 -19.28 -1.67
C ALA A 44 27.68 -18.87 -3.09
N THR A 45 28.85 -19.33 -3.55
CA THR A 45 29.33 -19.06 -4.93
C THR A 45 28.37 -19.60 -5.99
N ALA A 46 27.87 -20.83 -5.81
CA ALA A 46 26.93 -21.43 -6.76
C ALA A 46 25.58 -20.70 -6.77
N PHE A 47 25.09 -20.26 -5.60
CA PHE A 47 23.88 -19.45 -5.53
C PHE A 47 24.07 -18.09 -6.20
N ALA A 48 25.20 -17.43 -5.97
CA ALA A 48 25.51 -16.15 -6.59
C ALA A 48 25.60 -16.25 -8.12
N GLU A 49 26.29 -17.26 -8.65
CA GLU A 49 26.38 -17.50 -10.11
C GLU A 49 25.02 -17.80 -10.74
N ASN A 50 24.23 -18.68 -10.12
CA ASN A 50 22.90 -19.03 -10.62
C ASN A 50 21.94 -17.84 -10.58
N ALA A 51 21.93 -17.09 -9.46
CA ALA A 51 21.12 -15.90 -9.32
C ALA A 51 21.50 -14.83 -10.35
N ALA A 52 22.80 -14.57 -10.56
CA ALA A 52 23.26 -13.60 -11.56
C ALA A 52 22.78 -13.96 -12.98
N ASN A 53 22.85 -15.24 -13.36
CA ASN A 53 22.36 -15.71 -14.67
C ASN A 53 20.85 -15.51 -14.83
N TYR A 54 20.06 -15.76 -13.78
CA TYR A 54 18.61 -15.62 -13.83
C TYR A 54 18.18 -14.15 -13.76
N LEU A 55 18.84 -13.33 -12.94
CA LEU A 55 18.64 -11.89 -12.87
C LEU A 55 18.89 -11.20 -14.21
N ALA A 56 19.86 -11.64 -15.01
CA ALA A 56 20.06 -11.12 -16.36
C ALA A 56 18.82 -11.34 -17.25
N LYS A 57 18.17 -12.51 -17.18
CA LYS A 57 16.93 -12.79 -17.90
C LYS A 57 15.76 -11.95 -17.39
N LEU A 58 15.65 -11.78 -16.07
CA LEU A 58 14.62 -10.95 -15.47
C LEU A 58 14.80 -9.47 -15.84
N GLN A 59 16.04 -9.00 -15.96
CA GLN A 59 16.33 -7.64 -16.41
C GLN A 59 15.90 -7.42 -17.87
N GLU A 60 16.14 -8.40 -18.75
CA GLU A 60 15.65 -8.36 -20.14
C GLU A 60 14.11 -8.36 -20.18
N LEU A 61 13.47 -9.22 -19.38
CA LEU A 61 12.01 -9.26 -19.26
C LEU A 61 11.45 -7.93 -18.75
N HIS A 62 12.04 -7.37 -17.69
CA HIS A 62 11.66 -6.08 -17.11
C HIS A 62 11.77 -4.96 -18.15
N ALA A 63 12.90 -4.86 -18.87
CA ALA A 63 13.07 -3.87 -19.92
C ALA A 63 12.03 -4.01 -21.05
N SER A 64 11.63 -5.24 -21.38
CA SER A 64 10.58 -5.47 -22.38
C SER A 64 9.19 -5.01 -21.92
N TYR A 65 8.90 -5.08 -20.62
CA TYR A 65 7.67 -4.54 -20.03
C TYR A 65 7.70 -3.00 -20.01
N GLU A 66 8.83 -2.40 -19.62
CA GLU A 66 9.00 -0.94 -19.68
C GLU A 66 8.80 -0.42 -21.11
N GLU A 67 9.41 -1.08 -22.10
CA GLU A 67 9.24 -0.71 -23.52
C GLU A 67 7.77 -0.81 -23.95
N ALA A 68 7.12 -1.93 -23.65
CA ALA A 68 5.74 -2.20 -24.05
C ALA A 68 4.73 -1.21 -23.46
N PHE A 69 4.95 -0.76 -22.23
CA PHE A 69 3.99 0.07 -21.48
C PHE A 69 4.47 1.51 -21.24
N SER A 70 5.53 1.95 -21.93
CA SER A 70 6.07 3.31 -21.81
C SER A 70 5.08 4.41 -22.25
N ASN A 71 4.20 4.12 -23.21
CA ASN A 71 3.21 5.05 -23.72
C ASN A 71 1.95 4.30 -24.22
N PRO A 72 1.14 3.74 -23.32
CA PRO A 72 0.00 2.95 -23.70
C PRO A 72 -1.12 3.86 -24.22
N ALA A 73 -1.88 3.39 -25.21
CA ALA A 73 -3.06 4.07 -25.73
C ALA A 73 -4.23 4.09 -24.73
N GLN A 74 -4.25 3.12 -23.81
CA GLN A 74 -5.06 3.14 -22.58
C GLN A 74 -4.30 2.36 -21.49
N ASN A 75 -4.42 2.80 -20.24
CA ASN A 75 -3.67 2.21 -19.12
C ASN A 75 -4.51 1.27 -18.23
N HIS A 76 -5.82 1.17 -18.43
CA HIS A 76 -6.68 0.30 -17.63
C HIS A 76 -6.88 -1.06 -18.30
N PHE A 77 -6.87 -2.14 -17.52
CA PHE A 77 -7.22 -3.48 -17.99
C PHE A 77 -8.12 -4.19 -16.97
N VAL A 78 -9.02 -5.03 -17.47
CA VAL A 78 -10.04 -5.69 -16.64
C VAL A 78 -9.68 -7.16 -16.47
N THR A 79 -9.53 -7.60 -15.23
CA THR A 79 -9.20 -9.00 -14.90
C THR A 79 -10.23 -9.58 -13.94
N GLN A 80 -10.51 -10.87 -14.09
CA GLN A 80 -11.29 -11.63 -13.13
C GLN A 80 -10.48 -11.92 -11.85
N HIS A 81 -9.22 -12.35 -11.99
CA HIS A 81 -8.33 -12.57 -10.87
C HIS A 81 -7.50 -11.31 -10.61
N ALA A 82 -7.69 -10.66 -9.47
CA ALA A 82 -7.06 -9.41 -9.06
C ALA A 82 -5.58 -9.52 -8.66
N ALA A 83 -4.77 -10.30 -9.39
CA ALA A 83 -3.38 -10.62 -9.05
C ALA A 83 -2.33 -9.62 -9.59
N PHE A 84 -2.71 -8.68 -10.45
CA PHE A 84 -1.77 -7.87 -11.24
C PHE A 84 -1.62 -6.44 -10.70
N GLY A 85 -1.93 -6.19 -9.42
CA GLY A 85 -1.83 -4.86 -8.79
C GLY A 85 -0.41 -4.29 -8.81
N TYR A 86 0.58 -5.08 -8.41
CA TYR A 86 1.99 -4.67 -8.46
C TYR A 86 2.51 -4.48 -9.88
N LEU A 87 2.14 -5.37 -10.82
CA LEU A 87 2.46 -5.19 -12.24
C LEU A 87 1.91 -3.85 -12.73
N ALA A 88 0.65 -3.56 -12.42
CA ALA A 88 0.01 -2.34 -12.85
C ALA A 88 0.75 -1.10 -12.32
N LEU A 89 1.10 -1.11 -11.02
CA LEU A 89 1.85 -0.03 -10.38
C LEU A 89 3.24 0.18 -11.00
N GLU A 90 4.01 -0.90 -11.17
CA GLU A 90 5.39 -0.84 -11.68
C GLU A 90 5.48 -0.36 -13.12
N TYR A 91 4.46 -0.61 -13.94
CA TYR A 91 4.46 -0.29 -15.37
C TYR A 91 3.42 0.75 -15.78
N GLY A 92 2.89 1.51 -14.82
CA GLY A 92 2.00 2.65 -15.07
C GLY A 92 0.62 2.29 -15.63
N LEU A 93 0.17 1.05 -15.42
CA LEU A 93 -1.17 0.56 -15.75
C LEU A 93 -2.10 0.65 -14.53
N THR A 94 -3.36 0.29 -14.72
CA THR A 94 -4.38 0.27 -13.67
C THR A 94 -5.19 -1.02 -13.81
N GLN A 95 -5.08 -1.88 -12.79
CA GLN A 95 -5.91 -3.08 -12.69
C GLN A 95 -7.33 -2.69 -12.30
N VAL A 96 -8.31 -3.17 -13.05
CA VAL A 96 -9.72 -3.13 -12.68
C VAL A 96 -10.19 -4.55 -12.38
N PRO A 97 -10.39 -4.93 -11.11
CA PRO A 97 -10.87 -6.25 -10.77
C PRO A 97 -12.37 -6.39 -11.03
N ILE A 98 -12.79 -7.52 -11.60
CA ILE A 98 -14.21 -7.90 -11.63
C ILE A 98 -14.53 -8.60 -10.31
N SER A 99 -15.08 -7.86 -9.34
CA SER A 99 -15.47 -8.42 -8.04
C SER A 99 -16.46 -9.60 -8.18
N GLY A 100 -16.34 -10.61 -7.31
CA GLY A 100 -17.36 -11.67 -7.14
C GLY A 100 -17.42 -12.72 -8.25
N LEU A 101 -16.39 -12.85 -9.08
CA LEU A 101 -16.22 -14.00 -9.98
C LEU A 101 -15.17 -14.91 -9.36
N SER A 102 -15.58 -15.96 -8.66
CA SER A 102 -14.71 -17.12 -8.47
C SER A 102 -14.58 -17.84 -9.81
N PRO A 103 -13.42 -18.41 -10.17
CA PRO A 103 -13.27 -19.24 -11.39
C PRO A 103 -14.27 -20.40 -11.46
N SER A 104 -14.95 -20.72 -10.35
CA SER A 104 -15.85 -21.85 -10.21
C SER A 104 -17.33 -21.48 -10.08
N GLU A 105 -17.69 -20.20 -9.99
CA GLU A 105 -19.08 -19.76 -9.78
C GLU A 105 -19.70 -19.11 -11.03
N GLU A 106 -20.89 -19.58 -11.39
CA GLU A 106 -21.66 -19.04 -12.51
C GLU A 106 -22.21 -17.64 -12.18
N PRO A 107 -21.95 -16.61 -13.01
CA PRO A 107 -22.39 -15.26 -12.74
C PRO A 107 -23.92 -15.17 -12.85
N SER A 108 -24.53 -14.51 -11.87
CA SER A 108 -25.95 -14.19 -11.95
C SER A 108 -26.28 -13.29 -13.14
N ALA A 109 -27.53 -13.31 -13.61
CA ALA A 109 -27.99 -12.41 -14.68
C ALA A 109 -27.80 -10.92 -14.35
N SER A 110 -27.87 -10.53 -13.07
CA SER A 110 -27.54 -9.18 -12.61
C SER A 110 -26.09 -8.84 -12.91
N ARG A 111 -25.18 -9.78 -12.65
CA ARG A 111 -23.74 -9.56 -12.81
C ARG A 111 -23.34 -9.43 -14.27
N ILE A 112 -23.97 -10.20 -15.16
CA ILE A 112 -23.79 -10.04 -16.62
C ILE A 112 -24.26 -8.64 -17.06
N ALA A 113 -25.36 -8.12 -16.50
CA ALA A 113 -25.85 -6.78 -16.81
C ALA A 113 -24.89 -5.69 -16.30
N GLU A 114 -24.40 -5.80 -15.07
CA GLU A 114 -23.40 -4.88 -14.48
C GLU A 114 -22.12 -4.83 -15.31
N LEU A 115 -21.60 -5.98 -15.73
CA LEU A 115 -20.40 -6.01 -16.56
C LEU A 115 -20.64 -5.42 -17.95
N LYS A 116 -21.83 -5.64 -18.53
CA LYS A 116 -22.20 -5.03 -19.80
C LYS A 116 -22.29 -3.52 -19.70
N GLU A 117 -22.85 -3.00 -18.62
CA GLU A 117 -22.87 -1.57 -18.31
C GLU A 117 -21.45 -1.05 -18.14
N PHE A 118 -20.62 -1.74 -17.35
CA PHE A 118 -19.22 -1.39 -17.14
C PHE A 118 -18.42 -1.33 -18.46
N VAL A 119 -18.55 -2.35 -19.32
CA VAL A 119 -17.91 -2.36 -20.66
C VAL A 119 -18.42 -1.21 -21.53
N GLN A 120 -19.73 -0.93 -21.47
CA GLN A 120 -20.31 0.19 -22.21
C GLN A 120 -19.87 1.54 -21.67
N GLU A 121 -19.63 1.70 -20.38
CA GLU A 121 -19.16 2.95 -19.79
C GLU A 121 -17.67 3.16 -20.02
N THR A 122 -16.87 2.10 -19.86
CA THR A 122 -15.41 2.17 -19.92
C THR A 122 -14.84 1.99 -21.31
N GLY A 123 -15.56 1.40 -22.26
CA GLY A 123 -15.05 1.15 -23.62
C GLY A 123 -14.03 0.02 -23.70
N ILE A 124 -13.79 -0.71 -22.60
CA ILE A 124 -12.83 -1.81 -22.54
C ILE A 124 -13.34 -3.01 -23.32
N GLN A 125 -12.56 -3.46 -24.30
CA GLN A 125 -12.96 -4.50 -25.25
C GLN A 125 -12.44 -5.89 -24.89
N THR A 126 -11.56 -6.02 -23.89
CA THR A 126 -10.92 -7.28 -23.52
C THR A 126 -11.06 -7.51 -22.02
N ILE A 127 -11.47 -8.72 -21.65
CA ILE A 127 -11.49 -9.19 -20.26
C ILE A 127 -10.52 -10.35 -20.10
N TYR A 128 -9.68 -10.26 -19.07
CA TYR A 128 -8.64 -11.22 -18.78
C TYR A 128 -9.04 -12.23 -17.70
N PHE A 129 -8.66 -13.49 -17.89
CA PHE A 129 -8.91 -14.62 -16.99
C PHE A 129 -7.63 -15.43 -16.73
N GLU A 130 -7.56 -16.13 -15.59
CA GLU A 130 -6.37 -16.89 -15.18
C GLU A 130 -6.03 -18.08 -16.10
N GLU A 131 -7.05 -18.81 -16.56
CA GLU A 131 -6.91 -19.98 -17.40
C GLU A 131 -7.69 -19.83 -18.71
N ASN A 132 -7.34 -20.69 -19.67
CA ASN A 132 -8.04 -20.77 -20.94
C ASN A 132 -9.55 -20.89 -20.72
N ALA A 133 -10.31 -19.97 -21.33
CA ALA A 133 -11.76 -19.87 -21.32
C ALA A 133 -12.50 -21.08 -21.95
N LYS A 134 -12.16 -22.30 -21.56
CA LYS A 134 -13.04 -23.48 -21.71
C LYS A 134 -14.20 -23.41 -20.72
N ASP A 135 -14.08 -22.53 -19.73
CA ASP A 135 -15.18 -22.17 -18.86
C ASP A 135 -16.32 -21.55 -19.69
N SER A 136 -17.47 -22.21 -19.65
CA SER A 136 -18.71 -21.78 -20.33
C SER A 136 -19.16 -20.39 -19.85
N ILE A 137 -18.78 -20.03 -18.62
CA ILE A 137 -19.12 -18.78 -17.97
C ILE A 137 -18.47 -17.59 -18.69
N ALA A 138 -17.14 -17.61 -18.84
CA ALA A 138 -16.40 -16.53 -19.48
C ALA A 138 -16.87 -16.30 -20.93
N ARG A 139 -17.14 -17.38 -21.68
CA ARG A 139 -17.66 -17.29 -23.06
C ARG A 139 -19.04 -16.66 -23.14
N THR A 140 -19.94 -17.03 -22.23
CA THR A 140 -21.30 -16.48 -22.18
C THR A 140 -21.21 -14.99 -21.86
N LEU A 141 -20.41 -14.63 -20.86
CA LEU A 141 -20.16 -13.25 -20.46
C LEU A 141 -19.62 -12.40 -21.61
N ALA A 142 -18.60 -12.89 -22.30
CA ALA A 142 -18.01 -12.24 -23.47
C ALA A 142 -19.01 -12.04 -24.61
N SER A 143 -19.83 -13.05 -24.90
CA SER A 143 -20.86 -12.99 -25.95
C SER A 143 -21.97 -11.99 -25.63
N GLU A 144 -22.43 -11.95 -24.38
CA GLU A 144 -23.53 -11.07 -23.94
C GLU A 144 -23.10 -9.62 -23.77
N ALA A 145 -21.86 -9.40 -23.31
CA ALA A 145 -21.26 -8.07 -23.16
C ALA A 145 -20.62 -7.54 -24.46
N GLY A 146 -20.30 -8.41 -25.42
CA GLY A 146 -19.69 -8.03 -26.70
C GLY A 146 -18.19 -7.72 -26.60
N VAL A 147 -17.46 -8.47 -25.78
CA VAL A 147 -16.02 -8.29 -25.52
C VAL A 147 -15.20 -9.51 -25.92
N GLU A 148 -13.91 -9.32 -26.15
CA GLU A 148 -12.93 -10.37 -26.33
C GLU A 148 -12.45 -10.95 -24.99
N LEU A 149 -12.06 -12.22 -25.02
CA LEU A 149 -11.42 -12.88 -23.90
C LEU A 149 -9.93 -13.08 -24.19
N ALA A 150 -9.11 -12.79 -23.20
CA ALA A 150 -7.70 -13.12 -23.20
C ALA A 150 -7.30 -13.76 -21.86
N VAL A 151 -6.13 -14.37 -21.84
CA VAL A 151 -5.59 -14.99 -20.63
C VAL A 151 -4.57 -14.03 -20.02
N LEU A 152 -4.65 -13.82 -18.72
CA LEU A 152 -3.54 -13.34 -17.89
C LEU A 152 -3.30 -14.36 -16.79
N ASN A 153 -2.18 -15.04 -16.87
CA ASN A 153 -1.86 -16.14 -15.98
C ASN A 153 -1.22 -15.58 -14.68
N PRO A 154 -1.78 -15.87 -13.49
CA PRO A 154 -1.25 -15.37 -12.22
C PRO A 154 0.05 -16.07 -11.79
N LEU A 155 0.47 -17.12 -12.51
CA LEU A 155 1.72 -17.85 -12.31
C LEU A 155 1.82 -18.55 -10.94
N GLU A 156 0.67 -18.90 -10.38
CA GLU A 156 0.56 -19.72 -9.16
C GLU A 156 0.87 -21.20 -9.43
N GLY A 157 0.78 -21.62 -10.68
CA GLY A 157 1.12 -22.95 -11.14
C GLY A 157 1.26 -23.02 -12.67
N LEU A 158 1.91 -24.10 -13.13
CA LEU A 158 1.96 -24.45 -14.54
C LEU A 158 1.16 -25.73 -14.77
N THR A 159 0.35 -25.75 -15.81
CA THR A 159 -0.33 -26.97 -16.27
C THR A 159 0.68 -27.98 -16.80
N GLN A 160 0.32 -29.26 -16.85
CA GLN A 160 1.17 -30.29 -17.44
C GLN A 160 1.50 -29.99 -18.91
N GLU A 161 0.55 -29.45 -19.67
CA GLU A 161 0.78 -29.05 -21.05
C GLU A 161 1.83 -27.93 -21.16
N GLN A 162 1.76 -26.92 -20.30
CA GLN A 162 2.78 -25.85 -20.24
C GLN A 162 4.16 -26.42 -19.88
N MET A 163 4.23 -27.31 -18.87
CA MET A 163 5.49 -27.96 -18.50
C MET A 163 6.05 -28.84 -19.63
N ASP A 164 5.20 -29.60 -20.33
CA ASP A 164 5.61 -30.44 -21.46
C ASP A 164 6.11 -29.61 -22.65
N ASN A 165 5.56 -28.40 -22.83
CA ASN A 165 6.01 -27.43 -23.83
C ASN A 165 7.27 -26.65 -23.40
N GLY A 166 7.76 -26.85 -22.18
CA GLY A 166 8.93 -26.17 -21.65
C GLY A 166 8.68 -24.72 -21.24
N GLU A 167 7.42 -24.36 -20.97
CA GLU A 167 7.06 -23.04 -20.44
C GLU A 167 7.62 -22.86 -19.03
N ASP A 168 8.04 -21.64 -18.73
CA ASP A 168 8.56 -21.23 -17.43
C ASP A 168 8.05 -19.84 -17.04
N TYR A 169 8.56 -19.30 -15.92
CA TYR A 169 8.16 -17.98 -15.47
C TYR A 169 8.36 -16.90 -16.56
N ILE A 170 9.49 -16.92 -17.27
CA ILE A 170 9.81 -15.88 -18.26
C ILE A 170 8.84 -15.96 -19.43
N SER A 171 8.63 -17.16 -19.98
CA SER A 171 7.77 -17.32 -21.15
C SER A 171 6.30 -17.01 -20.84
N ILE A 172 5.81 -17.35 -19.65
CA ILE A 172 4.45 -16.97 -19.21
C ILE A 172 4.34 -15.46 -19.02
N MET A 173 5.34 -14.81 -18.44
CA MET A 173 5.34 -13.35 -18.30
C MET A 173 5.43 -12.63 -19.65
N GLU A 174 6.13 -13.17 -20.64
CA GLU A 174 6.10 -12.64 -22.01
C GLU A 174 4.71 -12.78 -22.64
N GLN A 175 4.04 -13.92 -22.43
CA GLN A 175 2.66 -14.12 -22.88
C GLN A 175 1.68 -13.14 -22.22
N ASN A 176 1.82 -12.89 -20.92
CA ASN A 176 1.02 -11.90 -20.19
C ASN A 176 1.23 -10.49 -20.73
N ARG A 177 2.48 -10.09 -21.01
CA ARG A 177 2.80 -8.80 -21.65
C ARG A 177 2.08 -8.66 -22.98
N ASP A 178 2.21 -9.67 -23.84
CA ASP A 178 1.61 -9.66 -25.17
C ASP A 178 0.08 -9.70 -25.12
N ALA A 179 -0.50 -10.34 -24.10
CA ALA A 179 -1.93 -10.31 -23.84
C ALA A 179 -2.39 -8.90 -23.45
N LEU A 180 -1.73 -8.24 -22.48
CA LEU A 180 -2.05 -6.88 -22.04
C LEU A 180 -2.02 -5.87 -23.19
N ARG A 181 -1.07 -6.04 -24.12
CA ARG A 181 -0.96 -5.19 -25.32
C ARG A 181 -2.20 -5.19 -26.21
N LYS A 182 -3.04 -6.24 -26.15
CA LYS A 182 -4.34 -6.25 -26.84
C LYS A 182 -5.29 -5.16 -26.32
N THR A 183 -5.14 -4.77 -25.05
CA THR A 183 -5.83 -3.61 -24.48
C THR A 183 -5.00 -2.36 -24.61
N THR A 184 -3.75 -2.37 -24.16
CA THR A 184 -2.95 -1.14 -24.00
C THR A 184 -2.52 -0.52 -25.32
N ASP A 185 -2.44 -1.27 -26.42
CA ASP A 185 -2.10 -0.72 -27.75
C ASP A 185 -3.35 -0.18 -28.50
N VAL A 186 -4.55 -0.41 -27.96
CA VAL A 186 -5.82 -0.01 -28.55
C VAL A 186 -6.33 1.23 -27.84
N ALA A 187 -6.54 2.32 -28.59
CA ALA A 187 -7.10 3.55 -28.03
C ALA A 187 -8.51 3.32 -27.48
N ASN A 188 -8.77 3.93 -26.34
CA ASN A 188 -10.09 3.97 -25.72
C ASN A 188 -10.59 5.42 -25.75
N ASP A 189 -11.75 5.65 -26.35
CA ASP A 189 -12.37 6.96 -26.46
C ASP A 189 -13.21 7.35 -25.24
N LYS A 190 -13.31 6.45 -24.25
CA LYS A 190 -14.03 6.67 -23.00
C LYS A 190 -13.08 6.96 -21.86
N GLU A 191 -13.45 7.95 -21.07
CA GLU A 191 -12.77 8.27 -19.82
C GLU A 191 -13.21 7.26 -18.77
N ILE A 192 -12.25 6.51 -18.23
CA ILE A 192 -12.51 5.59 -17.13
C ILE A 192 -12.38 6.41 -15.85
N ALA A 193 -13.49 6.59 -15.14
CA ALA A 193 -13.46 7.26 -13.85
C ALA A 193 -12.59 6.45 -12.89
N GLU A 194 -11.61 7.10 -12.28
CA GLU A 194 -10.90 6.53 -11.13
C GLU A 194 -11.90 6.26 -10.00
N ALA A 195 -11.74 5.14 -9.30
CA ALA A 195 -12.56 4.86 -8.13
C ALA A 195 -12.39 5.99 -7.10
N GLU A 196 -13.50 6.59 -6.64
CA GLU A 196 -13.43 7.61 -5.60
C GLU A 196 -12.80 7.01 -4.34
N LYS A 197 -11.85 7.72 -3.73
CA LYS A 197 -11.32 7.34 -2.41
C LYS A 197 -12.49 7.27 -1.42
N GLU A 198 -12.55 6.17 -0.68
CA GLU A 198 -13.59 5.96 0.31
C GLU A 198 -13.56 7.08 1.36
N LYS A 199 -14.72 7.70 1.60
CA LYS A 199 -14.87 8.77 2.60
C LYS A 199 -15.07 8.14 3.97
N THR A 200 -13.95 7.87 4.64
CA THR A 200 -13.90 7.31 6.00
C THR A 200 -13.45 8.37 7.02
N VAL A 201 -13.69 8.09 8.31
CA VAL A 201 -13.17 8.92 9.41
C VAL A 201 -11.65 9.03 9.33
N TYR A 202 -10.97 7.91 9.09
CA TYR A 202 -9.52 7.82 8.97
C TYR A 202 -8.98 8.73 7.86
N ASN A 203 -9.71 8.82 6.74
CA ASN A 203 -9.40 9.70 5.60
C ASN A 203 -9.81 11.16 5.82
N GLY A 204 -10.32 11.51 7.00
CA GLY A 204 -10.69 12.87 7.36
C GLY A 204 -12.11 13.28 6.96
N TYR A 205 -13.01 12.32 6.76
CA TYR A 205 -14.43 12.56 6.48
C TYR A 205 -15.29 12.08 7.65
N PHE A 206 -15.80 13.02 8.41
CA PHE A 206 -16.61 12.80 9.61
C PHE A 206 -17.56 13.98 9.84
N GLU A 207 -18.49 13.88 10.78
CA GLU A 207 -19.35 15.00 11.22
C GLU A 207 -18.83 15.59 12.54
N ASP A 208 -19.06 16.89 12.77
CA ASP A 208 -18.59 17.56 14.00
C ASP A 208 -19.18 16.94 15.28
N ALA A 209 -20.40 16.40 15.17
CA ALA A 209 -21.10 15.75 16.27
C ALA A 209 -20.44 14.43 16.73
N ASP A 210 -19.61 13.82 15.88
CA ASP A 210 -18.93 12.56 16.17
C ASP A 210 -17.61 12.78 16.94
N VAL A 211 -17.10 14.02 16.95
CA VAL A 211 -15.82 14.35 17.57
C VAL A 211 -15.95 14.44 19.09
N GLN A 212 -15.26 13.56 19.82
CA GLN A 212 -15.31 13.44 21.28
C GLN A 212 -13.97 13.78 21.93
N ASP A 213 -14.00 14.18 23.20
CA ASP A 213 -12.79 14.45 23.97
C ASP A 213 -12.07 13.13 24.25
N ARG A 214 -10.74 13.16 24.36
CA ARG A 214 -9.91 11.96 24.51
C ARG A 214 -8.94 12.07 25.69
N PRO A 215 -8.81 11.03 26.53
CA PRO A 215 -7.82 11.01 27.61
C PRO A 215 -6.42 10.71 27.05
N LEU A 216 -5.36 11.12 27.77
CA LEU A 216 -3.98 10.81 27.39
C LEU A 216 -3.72 9.29 27.29
N SER A 217 -4.46 8.49 28.06
CA SER A 217 -4.39 7.02 28.05
C SER A 217 -4.68 6.40 26.67
N ASP A 218 -5.35 7.11 25.76
CA ASP A 218 -5.54 6.65 24.38
C ASP A 218 -4.21 6.50 23.62
N TRP A 219 -3.17 7.22 24.05
CA TRP A 219 -1.81 7.12 23.51
C TRP A 219 -0.84 6.39 24.45
N ALA A 220 -1.33 5.73 25.52
CA ALA A 220 -0.48 5.02 26.46
C ALA A 220 0.33 3.91 25.77
N GLY A 221 1.64 3.87 26.02
CA GLY A 221 2.54 2.95 25.35
C GLY A 221 4.00 3.43 25.31
N GLU A 222 4.84 2.64 24.64
CA GLU A 222 6.20 3.02 24.31
C GLU A 222 6.33 3.18 22.79
N TRP A 223 6.84 4.33 22.39
CA TRP A 223 6.80 4.80 21.01
C TRP A 223 8.20 5.17 20.52
N GLN A 224 8.51 4.84 19.27
CA GLN A 224 9.77 5.15 18.59
C GLN A 224 9.52 6.06 17.39
N SER A 225 10.42 7.04 17.18
CA SER A 225 10.40 7.91 16.02
C SER A 225 10.66 7.10 14.75
N VAL A 226 9.97 7.45 13.67
CA VAL A 226 10.21 6.87 12.33
C VAL A 226 11.38 7.50 11.59
N TYR A 227 11.90 8.63 12.08
CA TYR A 227 12.93 9.40 11.40
C TYR A 227 14.22 8.60 11.10
N PRO A 228 14.73 7.76 12.02
CA PRO A 228 15.90 6.92 11.73
C PRO A 228 15.67 5.95 10.56
N PHE A 229 14.47 5.39 10.40
CA PHE A 229 14.12 4.48 9.30
C PHE A 229 14.00 5.22 7.95
N LEU A 230 13.67 6.51 7.98
CA LEU A 230 13.78 7.35 6.78
C LEU A 230 15.26 7.57 6.41
N GLN A 231 16.10 7.87 7.40
CA GLN A 231 17.52 8.20 7.19
C GLN A 231 18.34 7.02 6.68
N ASP A 232 18.09 5.81 7.17
CA ASP A 232 18.81 4.60 6.75
C ASP A 232 18.30 4.00 5.43
N GLY A 233 17.21 4.56 4.88
CA GLY A 233 16.59 4.14 3.62
C GLY A 233 15.56 3.01 3.75
N THR A 234 15.25 2.55 4.96
CA THR A 234 14.21 1.52 5.19
C THR A 234 12.85 1.94 4.62
N LEU A 235 12.51 3.23 4.69
CA LEU A 235 11.25 3.76 4.16
C LEU A 235 11.27 4.12 2.66
N ASP A 236 12.38 3.90 1.93
CA ASP A 236 12.49 4.33 0.53
C ASP A 236 11.42 3.69 -0.39
N GLN A 237 11.03 2.45 -0.10
CA GLN A 237 9.96 1.75 -0.83
C GLN A 237 8.58 2.43 -0.64
N VAL A 238 8.36 3.08 0.51
CA VAL A 238 7.11 3.81 0.78
C VAL A 238 6.99 5.00 -0.18
N PHE A 239 8.09 5.73 -0.38
CA PHE A 239 8.10 6.92 -1.23
C PHE A 239 8.03 6.57 -2.72
N ASP A 240 8.70 5.50 -3.14
CA ASP A 240 8.58 4.95 -4.49
C ASP A 240 7.14 4.53 -4.81
N TYR A 241 6.49 3.81 -3.87
CA TYR A 241 5.09 3.42 -4.02
C TYR A 241 4.15 4.64 -4.12
N LYS A 242 4.30 5.64 -3.23
CA LYS A 242 3.49 6.88 -3.28
C LYS A 242 3.68 7.64 -4.61
N ALA A 243 4.92 7.74 -5.10
CA ALA A 243 5.22 8.35 -6.39
C ALA A 243 4.53 7.63 -7.56
N LYS A 244 4.50 6.30 -7.54
CA LYS A 244 3.83 5.50 -8.58
C LYS A 244 2.31 5.59 -8.51
N MET A 245 1.73 5.68 -7.31
CA MET A 245 0.29 5.74 -7.10
C MET A 245 -0.34 7.07 -7.55
N ASP A 246 0.14 8.20 -7.03
CA ASP A 246 -0.53 9.50 -7.24
C ASP A 246 0.14 10.38 -8.28
N LYS A 247 1.38 10.07 -8.68
CA LYS A 247 2.16 10.75 -9.72
C LYS A 247 2.27 12.28 -9.48
N LYS A 248 2.06 12.76 -8.25
CA LYS A 248 2.13 14.18 -7.90
C LYS A 248 3.55 14.63 -7.61
N MET A 249 4.33 13.75 -6.99
CA MET A 249 5.72 13.98 -6.61
C MET A 249 6.54 12.75 -6.97
N THR A 250 7.81 12.96 -7.29
CA THR A 250 8.80 11.90 -7.42
C THR A 250 9.12 11.27 -6.06
N ALA A 251 9.74 10.08 -6.05
CA ALA A 251 10.14 9.42 -4.80
C ALA A 251 11.10 10.30 -3.98
N ASP A 252 12.03 11.01 -4.63
CA ASP A 252 12.97 11.93 -3.97
C ASP A 252 12.24 13.15 -3.37
N GLU A 253 11.27 13.72 -4.09
CA GLU A 253 10.44 14.83 -3.56
C GLU A 253 9.59 14.36 -2.38
N TYR A 254 9.02 13.15 -2.43
CA TYR A 254 8.32 12.56 -1.29
C TYR A 254 9.27 12.37 -0.11
N LYS A 255 10.46 11.82 -0.35
CA LYS A 255 11.47 11.63 0.71
C LYS A 255 11.86 12.96 1.34
N GLU A 256 12.03 14.03 0.57
CA GLU A 256 12.31 15.37 1.09
C GLU A 256 11.16 15.91 1.94
N TYR A 257 9.92 15.80 1.45
CA TYR A 257 8.71 16.18 2.19
C TYR A 257 8.60 15.46 3.54
N TYR A 258 8.76 14.13 3.55
CA TYR A 258 8.72 13.33 4.78
C TYR A 258 9.96 13.54 5.66
N THR A 259 11.10 13.95 5.09
CA THR A 259 12.28 14.34 5.88
C THR A 259 11.94 15.53 6.77
N THR A 260 11.35 16.59 6.19
CA THR A 260 10.88 17.75 6.97
C THR A 260 9.82 17.36 7.98
N GLY A 261 8.84 16.55 7.56
CA GLY A 261 7.77 16.05 8.43
C GLY A 261 8.27 15.29 9.65
N TYR A 262 9.15 14.31 9.46
CA TYR A 262 9.54 13.39 10.52
C TYR A 262 10.73 13.85 11.37
N GLN A 263 11.48 14.87 10.93
CA GLN A 263 12.70 15.30 11.61
C GLN A 263 12.45 15.64 13.08
N THR A 264 13.18 14.96 13.97
CA THR A 264 13.13 15.15 15.42
C THR A 264 14.39 14.59 16.07
N ASP A 265 14.79 15.15 17.22
CA ASP A 265 15.81 14.59 18.11
C ASP A 265 15.20 13.79 19.28
N VAL A 266 13.88 13.70 19.36
CA VAL A 266 13.13 12.88 20.31
C VAL A 266 13.04 11.46 19.75
N ALA A 267 14.00 10.61 20.10
CA ALA A 267 14.07 9.22 19.66
C ALA A 267 12.86 8.38 20.09
N GLN A 268 12.41 8.54 21.35
CA GLN A 268 11.33 7.75 21.92
C GLN A 268 10.45 8.57 22.86
N ILE A 269 9.19 8.15 22.96
CA ILE A 269 8.22 8.70 23.90
C ILE A 269 7.59 7.55 24.68
N LYS A 270 7.55 7.66 26.02
CA LYS A 270 6.77 6.77 26.87
C LYS A 270 5.56 7.53 27.39
N ILE A 271 4.38 6.94 27.28
CA ILE A 271 3.13 7.60 27.64
C ILE A 271 2.37 6.69 28.61
N THR A 272 1.87 7.27 29.69
CA THR A 272 0.97 6.63 30.65
C THR A 272 -0.36 7.38 30.68
N ASP A 273 -1.24 7.07 31.64
CA ASP A 273 -2.52 7.76 31.81
C ASP A 273 -2.38 9.28 32.02
N ASN A 274 -1.25 9.75 32.58
CA ASN A 274 -1.08 11.15 32.97
C ASN A 274 0.34 11.72 32.73
N THR A 275 1.32 10.90 32.36
CA THR A 275 2.70 11.35 32.15
C THR A 275 3.21 11.02 30.77
N MET A 276 4.14 11.85 30.30
CA MET A 276 4.94 11.57 29.12
C MET A 276 6.43 11.72 29.46
N THR A 277 7.22 10.75 29.04
CA THR A 277 8.68 10.75 29.13
C THR A 277 9.26 10.86 27.71
N PHE A 278 9.88 11.99 27.41
CA PHE A 278 10.64 12.22 26.18
C PHE A 278 12.06 11.70 26.37
N ILE A 279 12.53 10.89 25.43
CA ILE A 279 13.89 10.35 25.40
C ILE A 279 14.55 10.86 24.13
N PHE A 280 15.57 11.67 24.29
CA PHE A 280 16.31 12.31 23.19
C PHE A 280 17.43 11.40 22.67
N ASP A 281 17.94 11.70 21.48
CA ASP A 281 19.04 10.97 20.83
C ASP A 281 20.32 10.89 21.68
N ASP A 282 20.58 11.92 22.49
CA ASP A 282 21.72 11.95 23.42
C ASP A 282 21.52 11.10 24.68
N GLY A 283 20.34 10.47 24.82
CA GLY A 283 19.93 9.66 25.97
C GLY A 283 19.34 10.46 27.12
N THR A 284 19.26 11.79 27.02
CA THR A 284 18.58 12.64 27.99
C THR A 284 17.11 12.26 28.08
N LYS A 285 16.57 12.28 29.31
CA LYS A 285 15.16 11.96 29.59
C LYS A 285 14.49 13.10 30.31
N LYS A 286 13.30 13.46 29.85
CA LYS A 286 12.46 14.49 30.45
C LYS A 286 11.06 13.95 30.62
N GLU A 287 10.63 13.81 31.86
CA GLU A 287 9.29 13.36 32.23
C GLU A 287 8.50 14.53 32.77
N ALA A 288 7.22 14.62 32.42
CA ALA A 288 6.30 15.57 32.99
C ALA A 288 4.87 15.04 33.00
N ASN A 289 4.05 15.60 33.89
CA ASN A 289 2.60 15.39 33.90
C ASN A 289 1.93 16.26 32.84
N TYR A 290 0.88 15.74 32.20
CA TYR A 290 0.08 16.45 31.20
C TYR A 290 -1.40 16.34 31.51
N VAL A 291 -2.13 17.43 31.27
CA VAL A 291 -3.57 17.51 31.40
C VAL A 291 -4.20 17.87 30.06
N TYR A 292 -5.35 17.26 29.78
CA TYR A 292 -6.13 17.57 28.58
C TYR A 292 -6.67 19.01 28.67
N THR A 293 -6.48 19.78 27.60
CA THR A 293 -6.90 21.19 27.53
C THR A 293 -7.93 21.46 26.43
N GLY A 294 -8.15 20.50 25.52
CA GLY A 294 -9.20 20.61 24.50
C GLY A 294 -8.86 19.86 23.21
N LYS A 295 -9.60 20.18 22.15
CA LYS A 295 -9.37 19.64 20.81
C LYS A 295 -9.70 20.71 19.77
N GLU A 296 -9.07 20.61 18.61
CA GLU A 296 -9.29 21.53 17.49
C GLU A 296 -9.50 20.77 16.20
N ILE A 297 -10.51 21.18 15.42
CA ILE A 297 -10.81 20.60 14.11
C ILE A 297 -10.14 21.46 13.04
N LEU A 298 -9.24 20.86 12.28
CA LEU A 298 -8.54 21.49 11.16
C LEU A 298 -9.22 21.10 9.85
N ASN A 299 -9.38 22.09 8.95
CA ASN A 299 -9.92 21.90 7.62
C ASN A 299 -8.80 22.06 6.60
N TYR A 300 -8.54 21.03 5.79
CA TYR A 300 -7.48 21.04 4.80
C TYR A 300 -7.99 21.48 3.43
N SER A 301 -7.10 22.00 2.59
CA SER A 301 -7.44 22.50 1.25
C SER A 301 -8.00 21.42 0.31
N ALA A 302 -7.66 20.15 0.56
CA ALA A 302 -8.19 19.01 -0.18
C ALA A 302 -9.65 18.65 0.21
N GLY A 303 -10.24 19.35 1.19
CA GLY A 303 -11.62 19.16 1.62
C GLY A 303 -11.80 18.11 2.72
N ASN A 304 -10.77 17.34 3.04
CA ASN A 304 -10.71 16.49 4.22
C ASN A 304 -10.32 17.29 5.47
N ARG A 305 -10.48 16.67 6.63
CA ARG A 305 -10.32 17.31 7.95
C ARG A 305 -9.50 16.45 8.89
N GLY A 306 -8.99 17.04 9.97
CA GLY A 306 -8.28 16.34 11.03
C GLY A 306 -8.62 16.92 12.40
N VAL A 307 -8.39 16.16 13.46
CA VAL A 307 -8.60 16.61 14.84
C VAL A 307 -7.27 16.58 15.56
N ARG A 308 -6.89 17.70 16.19
CA ARG A 308 -5.77 17.75 17.12
C ARG A 308 -6.28 17.69 18.55
N PHE A 309 -5.71 16.81 19.38
CA PHE A 309 -6.02 16.70 20.80
C PHE A 309 -4.94 17.37 21.64
N LEU A 310 -5.32 18.39 22.41
CA LEU A 310 -4.43 19.33 23.06
C LEU A 310 -4.18 18.93 24.52
N PHE A 311 -2.91 18.94 24.91
CA PHE A 311 -2.44 18.67 26.26
C PHE A 311 -1.43 19.72 26.70
N GLU A 312 -1.51 20.14 27.96
CA GLU A 312 -0.56 21.08 28.57
C GLU A 312 0.12 20.43 29.77
N SER A 313 1.43 20.63 29.90
CA SER A 313 2.16 20.13 31.05
C SER A 313 1.81 20.91 32.32
N THR A 314 1.71 20.24 33.47
CA THR A 314 1.58 20.93 34.77
C THR A 314 2.92 21.25 35.43
N ASP A 315 4.02 20.79 34.85
CA ASP A 315 5.34 20.82 35.48
C ASP A 315 6.18 21.95 34.88
N GLU A 316 6.92 22.69 35.72
CA GLU A 316 7.67 23.89 35.26
C GLU A 316 8.91 23.54 34.42
N ASP A 317 9.48 22.35 34.58
CA ASP A 317 10.72 21.91 33.95
C ASP A 317 10.53 20.83 32.85
N ALA A 318 9.29 20.69 32.38
CA ALA A 318 8.92 19.87 31.25
C ALA A 318 9.76 20.20 30.00
N ALA A 319 10.03 19.19 29.17
CA ALA A 319 10.70 19.43 27.88
C ALA A 319 9.85 20.33 26.96
N PHE A 320 8.55 20.08 26.93
CA PHE A 320 7.58 20.77 26.12
C PHE A 320 6.35 21.11 26.96
N LYS A 321 5.99 22.39 27.01
CA LYS A 321 4.84 22.86 27.78
C LYS A 321 3.52 22.47 27.11
N TYR A 322 3.46 22.50 25.78
CA TYR A 322 2.25 22.24 25.00
C TYR A 322 2.48 21.06 24.04
N ILE A 323 1.48 20.18 23.94
CA ILE A 323 1.46 19.01 23.07
C ILE A 323 0.13 18.94 22.32
N GLN A 324 0.18 18.47 21.07
CA GLN A 324 -0.99 18.13 20.27
C GLN A 324 -0.78 16.79 19.57
N PHE A 325 -1.75 15.88 19.68
CA PHE A 325 -1.76 14.62 18.95
C PHE A 325 -2.70 14.68 17.75
N SER A 326 -2.28 14.05 16.64
CA SER A 326 -3.11 13.72 15.47
C SER A 326 -2.83 12.29 15.04
N ASP A 327 -3.84 11.42 15.09
CA ASP A 327 -3.71 9.97 14.85
C ASP A 327 -4.84 9.39 13.98
N HIS A 328 -5.49 10.25 13.18
CA HIS A 328 -6.62 9.89 12.30
C HIS A 328 -7.91 9.47 13.03
N MET A 329 -7.93 9.49 14.37
CA MET A 329 -9.10 9.17 15.18
C MET A 329 -9.76 10.45 15.71
N ILE A 330 -11.08 10.40 15.91
CA ILE A 330 -11.88 11.58 16.32
C ILE A 330 -12.58 11.42 17.67
N ALA A 331 -12.51 10.23 18.25
CA ALA A 331 -13.20 9.85 19.49
C ALA A 331 -12.35 8.82 20.27
N PRO A 332 -12.68 8.51 21.54
CA PRO A 332 -11.88 7.62 22.37
C PRO A 332 -11.56 6.27 21.72
N SER A 333 -10.27 6.04 21.52
CA SER A 333 -9.71 4.80 20.96
C SER A 333 -8.21 4.76 21.18
N ALA A 334 -7.66 3.55 21.33
CA ALA A 334 -6.21 3.37 21.34
C ALA A 334 -5.60 3.83 20.00
N SER A 335 -4.54 4.61 20.06
CA SER A 335 -3.76 5.02 18.88
C SER A 335 -2.91 3.85 18.37
N HIS A 336 -2.78 3.75 17.05
CA HIS A 336 -1.91 2.78 16.36
C HIS A 336 -0.54 3.37 16.01
N HIS A 337 -0.56 4.61 15.54
CA HIS A 337 0.56 5.54 15.40
C HIS A 337 0.03 6.96 15.62
N PHE A 338 0.93 7.93 15.76
CA PHE A 338 0.52 9.32 15.81
C PHE A 338 1.56 10.26 15.24
N HIS A 339 1.07 11.40 14.77
CA HIS A 339 1.82 12.63 14.58
C HIS A 339 1.69 13.47 15.85
N ILE A 340 2.80 14.02 16.32
CA ILE A 340 2.84 14.86 17.52
C ILE A 340 3.44 16.23 17.20
N TYR A 341 2.79 17.27 17.71
CA TYR A 341 3.29 18.64 17.68
C TYR A 341 3.57 19.05 19.12
N PHE A 342 4.76 19.56 19.39
CA PHE A 342 5.15 19.94 20.75
C PHE A 342 5.99 21.22 20.75
N GLY A 343 5.87 22.01 21.81
CA GLY A 343 6.55 23.30 21.91
C GLY A 343 6.32 23.98 23.25
N ASN A 344 6.89 25.19 23.39
CA ASN A 344 6.88 25.93 24.66
C ASN A 344 6.16 27.29 24.58
N ASP A 345 5.67 27.68 23.41
CA ASP A 345 5.05 28.99 23.18
C ASP A 345 3.54 29.01 23.49
N SER A 346 2.72 28.33 22.67
CA SER A 346 1.29 28.15 22.89
C SER A 346 0.68 27.06 22.01
N HIS A 347 -0.58 26.67 22.26
CA HIS A 347 -1.32 25.77 21.37
C HIS A 347 -1.61 26.41 20.01
N GLU A 348 -1.88 27.72 19.96
CA GLU A 348 -2.11 28.46 18.71
C GLU A 348 -0.89 28.41 17.79
N ALA A 349 0.31 28.58 18.35
CA ALA A 349 1.55 28.46 17.59
C ALA A 349 1.72 27.06 17.00
N LEU A 350 1.36 26.01 17.75
CA LEU A 350 1.40 24.63 17.25
C LEU A 350 0.35 24.38 16.16
N LEU A 351 -0.85 24.96 16.25
CA LEU A 351 -1.91 24.80 15.24
C LEU A 351 -1.54 25.39 13.88
N GLU A 352 -0.63 26.38 13.86
CA GLU A 352 -0.07 26.96 12.64
C GLU A 352 1.02 26.08 12.00
N GLU A 353 1.66 25.16 12.76
CA GLU A 353 2.67 24.24 12.27
C GLU A 353 2.04 23.16 11.37
N MET A 354 2.52 23.07 10.13
CA MET A 354 2.05 22.13 9.11
C MET A 354 3.18 21.35 8.44
N ASP A 355 4.43 21.74 8.66
CA ASP A 355 5.59 21.21 7.96
C ASP A 355 6.32 20.16 8.81
N HIS A 356 6.38 20.33 10.13
CA HIS A 356 7.03 19.41 11.06
C HIS A 356 5.98 18.68 11.91
N TRP A 357 5.93 17.37 11.75
CA TRP A 357 4.99 16.46 12.41
C TRP A 357 5.72 15.16 12.76
N PRO A 358 6.64 15.21 13.75
CA PRO A 358 7.30 14.03 14.28
C PRO A 358 6.32 12.87 14.47
N THR A 359 6.68 11.71 13.93
CA THR A 359 5.75 10.59 13.79
C THR A 359 6.29 9.37 14.51
N TYR A 360 5.40 8.69 15.23
CA TYR A 360 5.78 7.63 16.15
C TYR A 360 4.93 6.38 15.99
N TYR A 361 5.59 5.23 16.04
CA TYR A 361 5.01 3.89 16.04
C TYR A 361 5.42 3.13 17.31
N PRO A 362 4.75 2.05 17.69
CA PRO A 362 5.13 1.24 18.85
C PRO A 362 6.58 0.73 18.76
N THR A 363 7.33 0.74 19.87
CA THR A 363 8.74 0.32 19.93
C THR A 363 8.99 -1.15 19.54
N GLY A 364 7.94 -1.97 19.48
CA GLY A 364 8.02 -3.38 19.08
C GLY A 364 8.03 -3.62 17.57
N MET A 365 7.69 -2.61 16.76
CA MET A 365 7.66 -2.75 15.30
C MET A 365 9.05 -2.53 14.69
N SER A 366 9.41 -3.38 13.74
CA SER A 366 10.56 -3.17 12.87
C SER A 366 10.27 -2.09 11.83
N GLY A 367 11.30 -1.47 11.27
CA GLY A 367 11.14 -0.48 10.20
C GLY A 367 10.42 -1.04 8.96
N LEU A 368 10.53 -2.35 8.68
CA LEU A 368 9.80 -3.01 7.59
C LEU A 368 8.30 -3.17 7.90
N GLU A 369 7.94 -3.52 9.14
CA GLU A 369 6.53 -3.56 9.55
C GLU A 369 5.90 -2.15 9.50
N ILE A 370 6.64 -1.13 9.91
CA ILE A 370 6.21 0.28 9.79
C ILE A 370 6.03 0.67 8.32
N ALA A 371 7.00 0.37 7.46
CA ALA A 371 6.91 0.65 6.03
C ALA A 371 5.69 -0.03 5.40
N GLN A 372 5.40 -1.28 5.78
CA GLN A 372 4.25 -2.01 5.27
C GLN A 372 2.93 -1.42 5.75
N GLU A 373 2.85 -0.99 7.02
CA GLU A 373 1.66 -0.36 7.57
C GLU A 373 1.39 0.99 6.88
N MET A 374 2.44 1.81 6.65
CA MET A 374 2.35 3.08 5.91
C MET A 374 1.83 2.97 4.48
N LEU A 375 1.86 1.76 3.91
CA LEU A 375 1.34 1.44 2.57
C LEU A 375 -0.08 0.88 2.60
N SER A 376 -0.52 0.36 3.75
CA SER A 376 -1.90 -0.13 3.93
C SER A 376 -2.91 0.99 4.16
N HIS A 377 -2.42 2.21 4.44
CA HIS A 377 -3.16 3.43 4.75
C HIS A 377 -2.90 4.51 3.70
#